data_AF-A0A938J1K1-F1
#
_entry.id   AF-A0A938J1K1-F1
#
_cell.length_a   1.000
_cell.length_b   1.000
_cell.length_c   1.000
_cell.angle_alpha   90.00
_cell.angle_beta   90.00
_cell.angle_gamma   90.00
#
_symmetry.space_group_name_H-M   'P 1'
#
loop_
_entity.id
_entity.type
_entity.pdbx_description
1 polymer ?
#
loop_
_entity_poly.entity_id
_entity_poly.type
_entity_poly.pdbx_seq_one_letter_code
_entity_poly.pdbx_strand_id
1 'polypeptide(L)'
;MAQLRTPQSAVGTNLSDTDDLLVGLTDDQIPDTTDGDPGTEIATITVVRRDPAPLRWLVAWRRSGRAEGRRREFHPIRAVVLIAAAALLAAQLPGAAIFLGMLVGLIIVHEAAHYIVARRCGMRPEEFFVGFGPTVWSSRTATGLRYGVKLLPVGGYVKIPGMSPTEVVESSNEPYTYRAATRGRRLAVILAGPLSNLALALALFALYAVTSPTVDATPAGVVFGSFDLLWDVTAGTLQSLFHLVTGAGDYAASVAGGQPPDQRMLSVVGGAQVTDQLLDGQPGRLLVMAGLFSASVGILNLLPVPPLDGGHAAVVLAESVMARVRRRPSLRLDTRRLQPLALAVVAAFLLLGVTSMWVDVLHPVSLGS
;
A
#
# COMPACT_ATOMS: atom_id res chain seq x y z
N MET A 1 53.70 -14.13 49.30
CA MET A 1 54.49 -14.74 48.20
C MET A 1 53.59 -15.66 47.39
N ALA A 2 53.22 -15.47 46.13
CA ALA A 2 52.88 -14.28 45.33
C ALA A 2 51.81 -14.80 44.32
N GLN A 3 50.54 -14.44 44.50
CA GLN A 3 49.68 -13.68 43.57
C GLN A 3 49.72 -14.11 42.08
N LEU A 4 48.66 -14.71 41.55
CA LEU A 4 47.46 -14.11 40.90
C LEU A 4 47.60 -14.07 39.37
N ARG A 5 46.62 -14.64 38.65
CA ARG A 5 46.16 -14.16 37.33
C ARG A 5 44.74 -14.66 37.03
N THR A 6 43.77 -13.79 37.26
CA THR A 6 42.62 -13.53 36.38
C THR A 6 42.86 -12.12 35.75
N PRO A 7 42.01 -11.47 34.91
CA PRO A 7 40.67 -11.84 34.42
C PRO A 7 40.32 -11.45 32.95
N GLN A 8 39.14 -11.92 32.50
CA GLN A 8 38.05 -11.25 31.73
C GLN A 8 38.27 -10.34 30.49
N SER A 9 37.46 -10.65 29.46
CA SER A 9 36.43 -9.81 28.78
C SER A 9 36.65 -9.32 27.33
N ALA A 10 35.57 -9.51 26.54
CA ALA A 10 34.84 -8.53 25.73
C ALA A 10 35.03 -8.47 24.19
N VAL A 11 33.88 -8.17 23.53
CA VAL A 11 33.67 -7.52 22.21
C VAL A 11 33.94 -8.42 20.98
N GLY A 12 33.20 -8.45 19.86
CA GLY A 12 32.09 -7.69 19.26
C GLY A 12 32.19 -7.77 17.72
N THR A 13 31.11 -7.41 16.99
CA THR A 13 31.00 -7.14 15.52
C THR A 13 31.17 -8.36 14.56
N ASN A 14 30.24 -8.79 13.69
CA ASN A 14 29.29 -8.21 12.71
C ASN A 14 29.95 -7.81 11.36
N LEU A 15 29.29 -8.16 10.23
CA LEU A 15 29.61 -7.99 8.79
C LEU A 15 30.26 -9.23 8.13
N SER A 16 29.94 -9.70 6.92
CA SER A 16 28.90 -9.48 5.90
C SER A 16 29.32 -10.30 4.67
N ASP A 17 28.39 -10.99 4.02
CA ASP A 17 28.43 -11.40 2.59
C ASP A 17 29.73 -12.00 2.03
N THR A 18 29.79 -13.34 1.95
CA THR A 18 30.63 -14.05 0.97
C THR A 18 29.88 -15.27 0.42
N ASP A 19 28.91 -15.01 -0.46
CA ASP A 19 28.57 -15.96 -1.51
C ASP A 19 29.44 -15.64 -2.74
N ASP A 20 30.02 -16.69 -3.33
CA ASP A 20 30.77 -16.72 -4.60
C ASP A 20 32.24 -16.28 -4.62
N LEU A 21 33.12 -17.05 -3.96
CA LEU A 21 34.48 -17.28 -4.47
C LEU A 21 34.89 -18.74 -4.22
N LEU A 22 34.62 -19.62 -5.19
CA LEU A 22 35.28 -20.93 -5.25
C LEU A 22 36.56 -20.80 -6.10
N VAL A 23 37.69 -20.64 -5.41
CA VAL A 23 39.02 -21.03 -5.91
C VAL A 23 39.68 -21.81 -4.78
N GLY A 24 39.71 -23.13 -4.89
CA GLY A 24 40.28 -24.00 -3.88
C GLY A 24 41.78 -24.16 -4.05
N LEU A 25 42.53 -24.05 -2.95
CA LEU A 25 43.88 -24.62 -2.78
C LEU A 25 44.02 -25.04 -1.31
N THR A 26 44.34 -26.32 -1.08
CA THR A 26 44.69 -26.91 0.22
C THR A 26 46.08 -26.46 0.64
N ASP A 27 46.22 -26.07 1.90
CA ASP A 27 47.39 -25.41 2.52
C ASP A 27 48.59 -26.35 2.78
N ASP A 28 48.94 -27.20 1.81
CA ASP A 28 49.96 -28.25 2.00
C ASP A 28 51.02 -28.32 0.87
N GLN A 29 51.11 -27.27 0.04
CA GLN A 29 52.06 -27.20 -1.08
C GLN A 29 52.55 -25.76 -1.35
N ILE A 30 53.16 -25.09 -0.36
CA ILE A 30 53.96 -23.88 -0.63
C ILE A 30 55.44 -24.26 -0.51
N PRO A 31 56.20 -24.39 -1.61
CA PRO A 31 57.64 -24.59 -1.55
C PRO A 31 58.31 -23.24 -1.19
N ASP A 32 59.08 -23.27 -0.11
CA ASP A 32 59.98 -22.17 0.29
C ASP A 32 61.08 -22.02 -0.77
N THR A 33 61.09 -20.88 -1.46
CA THR A 33 62.13 -20.57 -2.46
C THR A 33 62.79 -19.25 -2.10
N THR A 34 63.72 -19.35 -1.16
CA THR A 34 64.86 -18.45 -1.04
C THR A 34 65.99 -18.98 -1.90
N ASP A 35 66.04 -18.63 -3.18
CA ASP A 35 67.28 -18.37 -3.94
C ASP A 35 66.98 -18.10 -5.42
N GLY A 36 67.81 -17.24 -6.02
CA GLY A 36 67.64 -16.76 -7.39
C GLY A 36 67.93 -17.82 -8.46
N ASP A 37 66.99 -17.96 -9.40
CA ASP A 37 67.21 -18.60 -10.70
C ASP A 37 66.47 -17.78 -11.78
N PRO A 38 67.13 -17.25 -12.82
CA PRO A 38 66.48 -16.52 -13.90
C PRO A 38 65.92 -17.52 -14.92
N GLY A 39 64.82 -18.19 -14.59
CA GLY A 39 64.27 -19.25 -15.45
C GLY A 39 62.77 -19.55 -15.36
N THR A 40 62.00 -18.88 -14.50
CA THR A 40 60.62 -19.30 -14.23
C THR A 40 59.60 -18.48 -15.02
N GLU A 41 58.97 -19.11 -16.02
CA GLU A 41 57.82 -18.59 -16.75
C GLU A 41 56.72 -18.14 -15.77
N ILE A 42 56.40 -16.85 -15.80
CA ILE A 42 55.28 -16.30 -15.03
C ILE A 42 53.99 -16.79 -15.67
N ALA A 43 53.34 -17.77 -15.04
CA ALA A 43 52.02 -18.25 -15.45
C ALA A 43 51.04 -17.05 -15.52
N THR A 44 50.72 -16.61 -16.73
CA THR A 44 49.79 -15.51 -16.96
C THR A 44 48.38 -16.02 -16.71
N ILE A 45 47.82 -15.71 -15.54
CA ILE A 45 46.44 -16.02 -15.19
C ILE A 45 45.54 -15.16 -16.09
N THR A 46 44.98 -15.79 -17.13
CA THR A 46 44.02 -15.12 -18.01
C THR A 46 42.66 -15.15 -17.32
N VAL A 47 42.26 -14.04 -16.69
CA VAL A 47 40.93 -13.90 -16.10
C VAL A 47 39.91 -13.78 -17.23
N VAL A 48 39.31 -14.91 -17.62
CA VAL A 48 38.19 -14.93 -18.55
C VAL A 48 36.96 -14.39 -17.83
N ARG A 49 36.68 -13.09 -17.98
CA ARG A 49 35.37 -12.53 -17.62
C ARG A 49 34.33 -13.16 -18.53
N ARG A 50 33.48 -14.03 -17.98
CA ARG A 50 32.24 -14.47 -18.63
C ARG A 50 31.41 -13.22 -18.92
N ASP A 51 31.22 -12.87 -20.19
CA ASP A 51 30.36 -11.74 -20.57
C ASP A 51 28.90 -12.09 -20.21
N PRO A 52 28.27 -11.40 -19.24
CA PRO A 52 26.95 -11.78 -18.76
C PRO A 52 25.88 -11.14 -19.65
N ALA A 53 25.94 -11.38 -20.96
CA ALA A 53 24.97 -10.85 -21.93
C ALA A 53 23.50 -11.11 -21.53
N PRO A 54 23.09 -12.29 -21.01
CA PRO A 54 21.70 -12.52 -20.63
C PRO A 54 21.31 -11.93 -19.26
N LEU A 55 22.23 -11.32 -18.51
CA LEU A 55 21.93 -10.66 -17.22
C LEU A 55 21.95 -9.13 -17.31
N ARG A 56 22.36 -8.55 -18.45
CA ARG A 56 22.41 -7.09 -18.61
C ARG A 56 21.04 -6.44 -18.44
N TRP A 57 19.96 -7.09 -18.89
CA TRP A 57 18.59 -6.57 -18.73
C TRP A 57 18.08 -6.70 -17.29
N LEU A 58 18.39 -7.80 -16.58
CA LEU A 58 18.06 -7.97 -15.15
C LEU A 58 18.85 -6.99 -14.26
N VAL A 59 20.13 -6.78 -14.56
CA VAL A 59 20.98 -5.80 -13.88
C VAL A 59 20.56 -4.38 -14.22
N ALA A 60 20.17 -4.08 -15.47
CA ALA A 60 19.59 -2.78 -15.84
C ALA A 60 18.22 -2.55 -15.18
N TRP A 61 17.39 -3.58 -15.07
CA TRP A 61 16.11 -3.54 -14.35
C TRP A 61 16.33 -3.23 -12.86
N ARG A 62 17.31 -3.87 -12.21
CA ARG A 62 17.70 -3.60 -10.80
C ARG A 62 18.36 -2.22 -10.62
N ARG A 63 19.20 -1.77 -11.56
CA ARG A 63 19.89 -0.46 -11.51
C ARG A 63 18.96 0.71 -11.86
N SER A 64 17.93 0.49 -12.65
CA SER A 64 16.93 1.52 -12.97
C SER A 64 16.07 1.95 -11.77
N GLY A 65 16.11 1.21 -10.66
CA GLY A 65 15.54 1.61 -9.37
C GLY A 65 16.50 2.36 -8.45
N ARG A 66 17.75 2.60 -8.85
CA ARG A 66 18.78 3.32 -8.08
C ARG A 66 19.14 4.71 -8.64
N ALA A 67 18.25 5.30 -9.44
CA ALA A 67 18.43 6.68 -9.91
C ALA A 67 18.08 7.72 -8.81
N GLU A 68 18.47 7.44 -7.57
CA GLU A 68 18.28 8.30 -6.41
C GLU A 68 19.07 9.61 -6.64
N GLY A 69 18.39 10.68 -7.09
CA GLY A 69 19.00 12.00 -7.27
C GLY A 69 18.58 12.82 -8.50
N ARG A 70 17.82 12.26 -9.46
CA ARG A 70 17.31 13.05 -10.60
C ARG A 70 16.03 13.79 -10.24
N ARG A 71 15.88 15.04 -10.71
CA ARG A 71 14.63 15.83 -10.55
C ARG A 71 13.41 15.19 -11.23
N ARG A 72 13.64 14.38 -12.27
CA ARG A 72 12.63 13.61 -13.00
C ARG A 72 13.18 12.23 -13.36
N GLU A 73 12.36 11.20 -13.15
CA GLU A 73 12.62 9.82 -13.58
C GLU A 73 11.53 9.43 -14.58
N PHE A 74 11.93 8.84 -15.71
CA PHE A 74 10.98 8.33 -16.71
C PHE A 74 11.52 7.05 -17.31
N HIS A 75 10.69 6.01 -17.33
CA HIS A 75 11.04 4.70 -17.86
C HIS A 75 10.14 4.36 -19.05
N PRO A 76 10.57 4.61 -20.29
CA PRO A 76 9.70 4.53 -21.47
C PRO A 76 9.12 3.14 -21.70
N ILE A 77 9.91 2.08 -21.49
CA ILE A 77 9.42 0.70 -21.63
C ILE A 77 8.29 0.41 -20.64
N ARG A 78 8.44 0.85 -19.38
CA ARG A 78 7.39 0.66 -18.35
C ARG A 78 6.15 1.47 -18.69
N ALA A 79 6.32 2.68 -19.23
CA ALA A 79 5.20 3.51 -19.68
C ALA A 79 4.46 2.84 -20.84
N VAL A 80 5.17 2.32 -21.84
CA VAL A 80 4.57 1.58 -22.96
C VAL A 80 3.81 0.34 -22.47
N VAL A 81 4.40 -0.45 -21.56
CA VAL A 81 3.73 -1.62 -20.96
C VAL A 81 2.45 -1.20 -20.22
N LEU A 82 2.52 -0.17 -19.38
CA LEU A 82 1.35 0.32 -18.64
C LEU A 82 0.25 0.81 -19.58
N ILE A 83 0.60 1.62 -20.59
CA ILE A 83 -0.35 2.17 -21.56
C ILE A 83 -0.95 1.05 -22.41
N ALA A 84 -0.14 0.11 -22.90
CA ALA A 84 -0.62 -1.02 -23.68
C ALA A 84 -1.56 -1.92 -22.85
N ALA A 85 -1.21 -2.20 -21.59
CA ALA A 85 -2.06 -2.96 -20.68
C ALA A 85 -3.40 -2.24 -20.40
N ALA A 86 -3.36 -0.93 -20.14
CA ALA A 86 -4.57 -0.13 -19.93
C ALA A 86 -5.44 -0.06 -21.19
N ALA A 87 -4.84 0.13 -22.36
CA ALA A 87 -5.54 0.15 -23.64
C ALA A 87 -6.16 -1.21 -23.98
N LEU A 88 -5.43 -2.30 -23.75
CA LEU A 88 -5.95 -3.65 -23.92
C LEU A 88 -7.10 -3.93 -22.96
N LEU A 89 -6.97 -3.54 -21.68
CA LEU A 89 -8.04 -3.69 -20.70
C LEU A 89 -9.29 -2.90 -21.12
N ALA A 90 -9.13 -1.64 -21.52
CA ALA A 90 -10.26 -0.82 -21.98
C ALA A 90 -10.92 -1.35 -23.26
N ALA A 91 -10.15 -1.95 -24.16
CA ALA A 91 -10.67 -2.51 -25.40
C ALA A 91 -11.38 -3.86 -25.20
N GLN A 92 -10.90 -4.71 -24.29
CA GLN A 92 -11.41 -6.07 -24.11
C GLN A 92 -12.41 -6.18 -22.95
N LEU A 93 -12.27 -5.34 -21.91
CA LEU A 93 -13.03 -5.37 -20.67
C LEU A 93 -13.31 -3.92 -20.20
N PRO A 94 -14.19 -3.18 -20.91
CA PRO A 94 -14.43 -1.76 -20.64
C PRO A 94 -14.93 -1.49 -19.21
N GLY A 95 -15.83 -2.31 -18.67
CA GLY A 95 -16.29 -2.21 -17.29
C GLY A 95 -15.17 -2.43 -16.28
N ALA A 96 -14.25 -3.37 -16.53
CA ALA A 96 -13.06 -3.54 -15.69
C ALA A 96 -12.14 -2.31 -15.72
N ALA A 97 -11.94 -1.71 -16.89
CA ALA A 97 -11.13 -0.50 -17.02
C ALA A 97 -11.75 0.69 -16.28
N ILE A 98 -13.06 0.90 -16.41
CA ILE A 98 -13.79 1.96 -15.70
C ILE A 98 -13.79 1.71 -14.19
N PHE A 99 -14.05 0.47 -13.77
CA PHE A 99 -14.04 0.09 -12.37
C PHE A 99 -12.66 0.32 -11.72
N LEU A 100 -11.58 -0.12 -12.36
CA LEU A 100 -10.22 0.11 -11.87
C LEU A 100 -9.87 1.60 -11.85
N GLY A 101 -10.22 2.34 -12.90
CA GLY A 101 -10.03 3.80 -12.97
C GLY A 101 -10.77 4.53 -11.84
N MET A 102 -11.99 4.10 -11.54
CA MET A 102 -12.79 4.59 -10.42
C MET A 102 -12.07 4.33 -9.08
N LEU A 103 -11.66 3.08 -8.80
CA LEU A 103 -10.93 2.75 -7.57
C LEU A 103 -9.64 3.58 -7.42
N VAL A 104 -8.86 3.74 -8.49
CA VAL A 104 -7.66 4.58 -8.49
C VAL A 104 -8.02 6.03 -8.16
N GLY A 105 -9.08 6.58 -8.76
CA GLY A 105 -9.55 7.93 -8.48
C GLY A 105 -9.93 8.13 -7.00
N LEU A 106 -10.68 7.19 -6.42
CA LEU A 106 -11.07 7.23 -5.01
C LEU A 106 -9.85 7.18 -4.08
N ILE A 107 -8.87 6.33 -4.39
CA ILE A 107 -7.65 6.22 -3.59
C ILE A 107 -6.80 7.49 -3.73
N ILE A 108 -6.72 8.11 -4.91
CA ILE A 108 -6.02 9.40 -5.08
C ILE A 108 -6.65 10.48 -4.19
N VAL A 109 -7.97 10.53 -4.09
CA VAL A 109 -8.65 11.50 -3.20
C VAL A 109 -8.30 11.23 -1.73
N HIS A 110 -8.34 9.96 -1.30
CA HIS A 110 -7.94 9.52 0.03
C HIS A 110 -6.51 9.96 0.38
N GLU A 111 -5.54 9.60 -0.48
CA GLU A 111 -4.13 9.93 -0.30
C GLU A 111 -3.90 11.45 -0.34
N ALA A 112 -4.60 12.17 -1.23
CA ALA A 112 -4.52 13.63 -1.31
C ALA A 112 -4.94 14.30 0.00
N ALA A 113 -5.97 13.78 0.67
CA ALA A 113 -6.41 14.31 1.96
C ALA A 113 -5.36 14.14 3.05
N HIS A 114 -4.71 12.97 3.16
CA HIS A 114 -3.57 12.78 4.06
C HIS A 114 -2.45 13.78 3.78
N TYR A 115 -2.06 13.92 2.51
CA TYR A 115 -1.01 14.85 2.10
C TYR A 115 -1.34 16.31 2.46
N ILE A 116 -2.55 16.76 2.12
CA ILE A 116 -2.99 18.14 2.35
C ILE A 116 -3.02 18.44 3.85
N VAL A 117 -3.61 17.55 4.67
CA VAL A 117 -3.72 17.77 6.10
C VAL A 117 -2.35 17.66 6.79
N ALA A 118 -1.47 16.78 6.33
CA ALA A 118 -0.10 16.68 6.83
C ALA A 118 0.68 17.98 6.62
N ARG A 119 0.61 18.55 5.40
CA ARG A 119 1.22 19.85 5.08
C ARG A 119 0.65 20.97 5.95
N ARG A 120 -0.67 21.01 6.16
CA ARG A 120 -1.33 21.99 7.05
C ARG A 120 -0.94 21.82 8.52
N CYS A 121 -0.61 20.60 8.94
CA CYS A 121 -0.12 20.31 10.29
C CYS A 121 1.38 20.61 10.48
N GLY A 122 2.07 21.13 9.46
CA GLY A 122 3.50 21.44 9.49
C GLY A 122 4.40 20.24 9.23
N MET A 123 3.85 19.09 8.81
CA MET A 123 4.65 17.94 8.41
C MET A 123 5.17 18.12 6.97
N ARG A 124 6.23 17.40 6.63
CA ARG A 124 6.82 17.40 5.27
C ARG A 124 6.75 16.00 4.65
N PRO A 125 5.64 15.64 4.00
CA PRO A 125 5.57 14.40 3.22
C PRO A 125 6.67 14.36 2.16
N GLU A 126 7.32 13.20 2.00
CA GLU A 126 8.44 12.99 1.09
C GLU A 126 7.99 12.37 -0.23
N GLU A 127 6.95 11.53 -0.20
CA GLU A 127 6.46 10.83 -1.38
C GLU A 127 4.94 10.90 -1.51
N PHE A 128 4.46 11.03 -2.75
CA PHE A 128 3.06 10.89 -3.15
C PHE A 128 3.00 10.05 -4.44
N PHE A 129 2.66 8.77 -4.33
CA PHE A 129 2.64 7.89 -5.51
C PHE A 129 1.28 7.23 -5.71
N VAL A 130 0.92 7.10 -6.98
CA VAL A 130 -0.20 6.27 -7.42
C VAL A 130 0.35 4.89 -7.79
N GLY A 131 -0.20 3.86 -7.17
CA GLY A 131 0.16 2.48 -7.41
C GLY A 131 1.38 1.98 -6.64
N PHE A 132 1.77 0.73 -6.93
CA PHE A 132 2.89 0.02 -6.33
C PHE A 132 3.86 -0.54 -7.39
N GLY A 133 5.03 -1.01 -6.92
CA GLY A 133 6.05 -1.63 -7.77
C GLY A 133 7.04 -0.64 -8.39
N PRO A 134 7.65 -0.99 -9.54
CA PRO A 134 8.64 -0.14 -10.19
C PRO A 134 8.05 1.19 -10.67
N THR A 135 8.78 2.28 -10.46
CA THR A 135 8.41 3.62 -10.95
C THR A 135 8.32 3.63 -12.47
N VAL A 136 7.20 4.13 -13.01
CA VAL A 136 7.03 4.44 -14.44
C VAL A 136 7.53 5.84 -14.71
N TRP A 137 7.05 6.78 -13.90
CA TRP A 137 7.41 8.18 -13.95
C TRP A 137 7.40 8.78 -12.55
N SER A 138 8.38 9.63 -12.26
CA SER A 138 8.37 10.46 -11.05
C SER A 138 8.96 11.84 -11.35
N SER A 139 8.55 12.82 -10.54
CA SER A 139 9.08 14.18 -10.55
C SER A 139 9.22 14.68 -9.12
N ARG A 140 10.13 15.62 -8.90
CA ARG A 140 10.37 16.23 -7.59
C ARG A 140 9.93 17.69 -7.59
N THR A 141 9.12 18.09 -6.62
CA THR A 141 8.73 19.50 -6.44
C THR A 141 9.90 20.30 -5.85
N ALA A 142 9.80 21.63 -5.90
CA ALA A 142 10.77 22.53 -5.26
C ALA A 142 10.86 22.32 -3.74
N THR A 143 9.77 21.84 -3.11
CA THR A 143 9.71 21.53 -1.67
C THR A 143 10.30 20.18 -1.32
N GLY A 144 10.81 19.42 -2.29
CA GLY A 144 11.44 18.12 -2.08
C GLY A 144 10.51 16.90 -2.16
N LEU A 145 9.20 17.09 -2.40
CA LEU A 145 8.22 16.01 -2.54
C LEU A 145 8.47 15.25 -3.86
N ARG A 146 8.66 13.94 -3.79
CA ARG A 146 8.68 13.05 -4.95
C ARG A 146 7.26 12.56 -5.23
N TYR A 147 6.76 12.81 -6.43
CA TYR A 147 5.44 12.33 -6.83
C TYR A 147 5.49 11.63 -8.17
N GLY A 148 4.59 10.67 -8.41
CA GLY A 148 4.65 9.88 -9.62
C GLY A 148 3.66 8.74 -9.71
N VAL A 149 3.86 7.93 -10.75
CA VAL A 149 3.03 6.76 -11.07
C VAL A 149 3.92 5.53 -11.11
N LYS A 150 3.46 4.46 -10.47
CA LYS A 150 4.12 3.15 -10.47
C LYS A 150 3.43 2.20 -11.45
N LEU A 151 4.10 1.11 -11.79
CA LEU A 151 3.67 0.19 -12.84
C LEU A 151 2.35 -0.52 -12.54
N LEU A 152 2.06 -0.81 -11.27
CA LEU A 152 0.79 -1.40 -10.86
C LEU A 152 -0.10 -0.29 -10.29
N PRO A 153 -1.06 0.26 -11.04
CA PRO A 153 -1.94 1.33 -10.57
C PRO A 153 -3.04 0.77 -9.66
N VAL A 154 -2.66 -0.01 -8.66
CA VAL A 154 -3.56 -0.54 -7.64
C VAL A 154 -3.15 0.12 -6.34
N GLY A 155 -3.99 0.96 -5.75
CA GLY A 155 -3.64 1.71 -4.55
C GLY A 155 -2.84 3.00 -4.79
N GLY A 156 -2.35 3.55 -3.70
CA GLY A 156 -1.53 4.75 -3.64
C GLY A 156 -0.94 4.86 -2.24
N TYR A 157 0.02 5.77 -2.06
CA TYR A 157 0.55 6.04 -0.73
C TYR A 157 1.14 7.45 -0.61
N VAL A 158 0.99 8.03 0.57
CA VAL A 158 1.73 9.21 1.03
C VAL A 158 2.75 8.83 2.09
N LYS A 159 4.04 9.00 1.78
CA LYS A 159 5.11 8.77 2.76
C LYS A 159 5.31 10.01 3.62
N ILE A 160 4.94 9.93 4.90
CA ILE A 160 5.22 10.98 5.89
C ILE A 160 6.34 10.51 6.81
N PRO A 161 7.46 11.24 6.92
CA PRO A 161 8.58 10.88 7.78
C PRO A 161 8.17 10.64 9.23
N GLY A 162 8.74 9.61 9.85
CA GLY A 162 8.51 9.29 11.26
C GLY A 162 7.17 8.59 11.53
N MET A 163 6.47 8.07 10.52
CA MET A 163 5.35 7.14 10.75
C MET A 163 5.83 5.80 11.31
N SER A 164 7.01 5.34 10.88
CA SER A 164 7.66 4.16 11.44
C SER A 164 8.56 4.54 12.62
N PRO A 165 8.42 3.91 13.80
CA PRO A 165 9.24 4.22 14.96
C PRO A 165 10.75 4.06 14.72
N THR A 166 11.13 3.17 13.81
CA THR A 166 12.51 2.84 13.42
C THR A 166 13.08 3.70 12.30
N GLU A 167 12.27 4.56 11.68
CA GLU A 167 12.75 5.39 10.58
C GLU A 167 13.80 6.37 11.11
N VAL A 168 15.01 6.31 10.54
CA VAL A 168 16.09 7.23 10.83
C VAL A 168 15.86 8.47 9.97
N VAL A 169 15.66 9.61 10.63
CA VAL A 169 15.45 10.91 9.99
C VAL A 169 16.59 11.83 10.46
N GLU A 170 17.11 12.65 9.56
CA GLU A 170 18.09 13.67 9.92
C GLU A 170 17.55 14.58 11.03
N SER A 171 18.39 14.94 11.99
CA SER A 171 17.99 15.73 13.16
C SER A 171 17.35 17.07 12.80
N SER A 172 17.79 17.69 11.69
CA SER A 172 17.23 18.92 11.12
C SER A 172 15.79 18.77 10.63
N ASN A 173 15.39 17.55 10.24
CA ASN A 173 14.08 17.24 9.68
C ASN A 173 13.11 16.66 10.72
N GLU A 174 13.61 16.22 11.89
CA GLU A 174 12.79 15.62 12.96
C GLU A 174 11.57 16.48 13.38
N PRO A 175 11.65 17.83 13.49
CA PRO A 175 10.49 18.67 13.83
C PRO A 175 9.33 18.60 12.82
N TYR A 176 9.59 18.17 11.59
CA TYR A 176 8.60 18.06 10.51
C TYR A 176 8.05 16.64 10.33
N THR A 177 8.41 15.72 11.24
CA THR A 177 7.97 14.32 11.20
C THR A 177 6.59 14.15 11.82
N TYR A 178 5.91 13.07 11.42
CA TYR A 178 4.66 12.63 12.00
C TYR A 178 4.80 12.37 13.52
N ARG A 179 5.90 11.75 13.95
CA ARG A 179 6.14 11.44 15.36
C ARG A 179 6.51 12.66 16.21
N ALA A 180 6.96 13.76 15.63
CA ALA A 180 7.18 15.00 16.38
C ALA A 180 5.88 15.80 16.60
N ALA A 181 4.85 15.55 15.78
CA ALA A 181 3.59 16.27 15.86
C ALA A 181 2.76 15.92 17.11
N THR A 182 1.89 16.87 17.51
CA THR A 182 0.94 16.64 18.60
C THR A 182 -0.06 15.55 18.25
N ARG A 183 -0.63 14.90 19.27
CA ARG A 183 -1.62 13.82 19.09
C ARG A 183 -2.82 14.25 18.23
N GLY A 184 -3.31 15.47 18.43
CA GLY A 184 -4.41 16.03 17.62
C GLY A 184 -4.03 16.20 16.15
N ARG A 185 -2.82 16.67 15.85
CA ARG A 185 -2.33 16.79 14.45
C ARG A 185 -2.14 15.42 13.81
N ARG A 186 -1.58 14.45 14.55
CA ARG A 186 -1.45 13.06 14.08
C ARG A 186 -2.83 12.47 13.76
N LEU A 187 -3.80 12.62 14.66
CA LEU A 187 -5.16 12.13 14.47
C LEU A 187 -5.84 12.81 13.28
N ALA A 188 -5.69 14.13 13.12
CA ALA A 188 -6.23 14.87 11.98
C ALA A 188 -5.68 14.35 10.65
N VAL A 189 -4.37 14.06 10.57
CA VAL A 189 -3.76 13.46 9.38
C VAL A 189 -4.31 12.08 9.10
N ILE A 190 -4.40 11.21 10.12
CA ILE A 190 -4.93 9.84 9.96
C ILE A 190 -6.39 9.84 9.51
N LEU A 191 -7.23 10.69 10.08
CA LEU A 191 -8.66 10.74 9.73
C LEU A 191 -8.93 11.45 8.41
N ALA A 192 -7.96 12.18 7.85
CA ALA A 192 -8.14 12.96 6.64
C ALA A 192 -8.55 12.11 5.43
N GLY A 193 -7.86 11.00 5.18
CA GLY A 193 -8.17 10.07 4.09
C GLY A 193 -9.59 9.51 4.19
N PRO A 194 -9.92 8.77 5.26
CA PRO A 194 -11.24 8.15 5.41
C PRO A 194 -12.39 9.16 5.35
N LEU A 195 -12.25 10.30 6.03
CA LEU A 195 -13.28 11.34 6.03
C LEU A 195 -13.44 12.00 4.65
N SER A 196 -12.37 12.12 3.87
CA SER A 196 -12.47 12.65 2.50
C SER A 196 -13.24 11.72 1.59
N ASN A 197 -13.13 10.41 1.78
CA ASN A 197 -13.88 9.42 1.01
C ASN A 197 -15.36 9.39 1.40
N LEU A 198 -15.69 9.58 2.68
CA LEU A 198 -17.10 9.76 3.11
C LEU A 198 -17.69 11.06 2.53
N ALA A 199 -16.91 12.15 2.54
CA ALA A 199 -17.33 13.42 1.95
C ALA A 199 -17.53 13.31 0.43
N LEU A 200 -16.62 12.60 -0.27
CA LEU A 200 -16.74 12.32 -1.69
C LEU A 200 -17.96 11.45 -1.98
N ALA A 201 -18.27 10.45 -1.14
CA ALA A 201 -19.47 9.64 -1.29
C ALA A 201 -20.74 10.49 -1.23
N LEU A 202 -20.87 11.37 -0.22
CA LEU A 202 -21.99 12.31 -0.12
C LEU A 202 -22.09 13.21 -1.35
N ALA A 203 -20.97 13.71 -1.85
CA ALA A 203 -20.95 14.54 -3.06
C ALA A 203 -21.41 13.76 -4.30
N LEU A 204 -21.01 12.49 -4.45
CA LEU A 204 -21.40 11.63 -5.56
C LEU A 204 -22.88 11.21 -5.49
N PHE A 205 -23.40 10.91 -4.30
CA PHE A 205 -24.82 10.64 -4.10
C PHE A 205 -25.67 11.87 -4.40
N ALA A 206 -25.26 13.05 -3.93
CA ALA A 206 -25.95 14.29 -4.22
C ALA A 206 -25.91 14.61 -5.72
N LEU A 207 -24.76 14.41 -6.37
CA LEU A 207 -24.62 14.61 -7.81
C LEU A 207 -25.52 13.66 -8.60
N TYR A 208 -25.59 12.38 -8.21
CA TYR A 208 -26.53 11.44 -8.82
C TYR A 208 -27.98 11.88 -8.62
N ALA A 209 -28.37 12.28 -7.42
CA ALA A 209 -29.74 12.70 -7.12
C ALA A 209 -30.17 13.91 -7.97
N VAL A 210 -29.27 14.86 -8.21
CA VAL A 210 -29.56 16.07 -9.03
C VAL A 210 -29.54 15.79 -10.53
N THR A 211 -28.77 14.79 -10.99
CA THR A 211 -28.64 14.48 -12.42
C THR A 211 -29.56 13.34 -12.88
N SER A 212 -30.10 12.56 -11.95
CA SER A 212 -30.98 11.44 -12.27
C SER A 212 -32.41 11.93 -12.53
N PRO A 213 -33.02 11.57 -13.68
CA PRO A 213 -34.40 11.93 -13.97
C PRO A 213 -35.43 11.17 -13.11
N THR A 214 -35.00 10.13 -12.41
CA THR A 214 -35.87 9.27 -11.59
C THR A 214 -35.92 9.66 -10.11
N VAL A 215 -35.07 10.60 -9.69
CA VAL A 215 -34.99 11.06 -8.30
C VAL A 215 -35.65 12.43 -8.22
N ASP A 216 -36.59 12.59 -7.30
CA ASP A 216 -37.18 13.90 -7.02
C ASP A 216 -36.15 14.78 -6.26
N ALA A 217 -35.47 15.63 -7.01
CA ALA A 217 -34.31 16.39 -6.57
C ALA A 217 -34.67 17.67 -5.80
N THR A 218 -35.57 17.58 -4.81
CA THR A 218 -35.77 18.70 -3.88
C THR A 218 -34.47 18.93 -3.07
N PRO A 219 -34.10 20.18 -2.72
CA PRO A 219 -32.86 20.44 -1.98
C PRO A 219 -32.75 19.64 -0.68
N ALA A 220 -33.86 19.50 0.05
CA ALA A 220 -33.92 18.67 1.25
C ALA A 220 -33.78 17.17 0.94
N GLY A 221 -34.47 16.68 -0.10
CA GLY A 221 -34.40 15.27 -0.52
C GLY A 221 -32.99 14.86 -0.95
N VAL A 222 -32.27 15.74 -1.67
CA VAL A 222 -30.87 15.49 -2.06
C VAL A 222 -29.97 15.35 -0.84
N VAL A 223 -30.09 16.27 0.13
CA VAL A 223 -29.25 16.24 1.34
C VAL A 223 -29.58 15.02 2.19
N PHE A 224 -30.83 14.85 2.60
CA PHE A 224 -31.23 13.74 3.49
C PHE A 224 -31.04 12.39 2.80
N GLY A 225 -31.45 12.25 1.55
CA GLY A 225 -31.28 11.00 0.79
C GLY A 225 -29.81 10.60 0.61
N SER A 226 -28.89 11.57 0.48
CA SER A 226 -27.44 11.26 0.43
C SER A 226 -26.92 10.76 1.77
N PHE A 227 -27.41 11.31 2.89
CA PHE A 227 -27.07 10.82 4.23
C PHE A 227 -27.70 9.46 4.54
N ASP A 228 -28.94 9.23 4.12
CA ASP A 228 -29.62 7.94 4.27
C ASP A 228 -28.87 6.86 3.50
N LEU A 229 -28.49 7.11 2.24
CA LEU A 229 -27.63 6.20 1.47
C LEU A 229 -26.29 5.95 2.17
N LEU A 230 -25.62 7.00 2.68
CA LEU A 230 -24.36 6.82 3.41
C LEU A 230 -24.56 5.96 4.66
N TRP A 231 -25.66 6.16 5.39
CA TRP A 231 -26.00 5.38 6.56
C TRP A 231 -26.26 3.92 6.21
N ASP A 232 -27.06 3.65 5.17
CA ASP A 232 -27.35 2.28 4.71
C ASP A 232 -26.08 1.55 4.30
N VAL A 233 -25.19 2.22 3.58
CA VAL A 233 -23.87 1.65 3.22
C VAL A 233 -23.03 1.40 4.45
N THR A 234 -23.04 2.31 5.42
CA THR A 234 -22.29 2.17 6.67
C THR A 234 -22.80 0.98 7.49
N ALA A 235 -24.11 0.92 7.73
CA ALA A 235 -24.75 -0.16 8.46
C ALA A 235 -24.55 -1.50 7.74
N GLY A 236 -24.78 -1.55 6.43
CA GLY A 236 -24.59 -2.73 5.60
C GLY A 236 -23.14 -3.23 5.58
N THR A 237 -22.16 -2.31 5.51
CA THR A 237 -20.73 -2.65 5.56
C THR A 237 -20.37 -3.25 6.92
N LEU A 238 -20.79 -2.60 8.02
CA LEU A 238 -20.51 -3.10 9.39
C LEU A 238 -21.19 -4.44 9.66
N GLN A 239 -22.43 -4.61 9.20
CA GLN A 239 -23.16 -5.87 9.31
C GLN A 239 -22.47 -6.97 8.50
N SER A 240 -22.05 -6.67 7.26
CA SER A 240 -21.31 -7.62 6.42
C SER A 240 -20.01 -8.06 7.06
N LEU A 241 -19.26 -7.13 7.66
CA LEU A 241 -18.04 -7.44 8.41
C LEU A 241 -18.31 -8.31 9.64
N PHE A 242 -19.37 -8.01 10.39
CA PHE A 242 -19.75 -8.78 11.56
C PHE A 242 -20.09 -10.23 11.19
N HIS A 243 -20.86 -10.42 10.14
CA HIS A 243 -21.22 -11.75 9.67
C HIS A 243 -20.06 -12.48 8.98
N LEU A 244 -19.16 -11.76 8.31
CA LEU A 244 -17.93 -12.34 7.80
C LEU A 244 -17.07 -12.93 8.94
N VAL A 245 -17.01 -12.25 10.08
CA VAL A 245 -16.27 -12.73 11.25
C VAL A 245 -17.00 -13.86 11.97
N THR A 246 -18.31 -13.76 12.15
CA THR A 246 -19.10 -14.76 12.89
C THR A 246 -19.43 -16.01 12.06
N GLY A 247 -19.54 -15.88 10.74
CA GLY A 247 -19.88 -16.92 9.77
C GLY A 247 -18.70 -17.36 8.89
N ALA A 248 -17.45 -17.12 9.32
CA ALA A 248 -16.26 -17.46 8.53
C ALA A 248 -16.20 -18.95 8.13
N GLY A 249 -16.71 -19.85 9.00
CA GLY A 249 -16.81 -21.28 8.71
C GLY A 249 -17.79 -21.60 7.58
N ASP A 250 -18.96 -20.96 7.61
CA ASP A 250 -20.00 -21.15 6.60
C ASP A 250 -19.56 -20.57 5.25
N TYR A 251 -18.88 -19.41 5.27
CA TYR A 251 -18.24 -18.84 4.08
C TYR A 251 -17.22 -19.81 3.48
N ALA A 252 -16.30 -20.34 4.30
CA ALA A 252 -15.28 -21.28 3.84
C ALA A 252 -15.90 -22.57 3.27
N ALA A 253 -16.94 -23.10 3.91
CA ALA A 253 -17.67 -24.28 3.44
C ALA A 253 -18.39 -24.01 2.10
N SER A 254 -19.03 -22.85 1.95
CA SER A 254 -19.70 -22.45 0.71
C SER A 254 -18.71 -22.31 -0.45
N VAL A 255 -17.59 -21.61 -0.23
CA VAL A 255 -16.51 -21.46 -1.23
C VAL A 255 -15.90 -22.81 -1.60
N ALA A 256 -15.64 -23.69 -0.62
CA ALA A 256 -15.11 -25.03 -0.86
C ALA A 256 -16.11 -25.94 -1.61
N GLY A 257 -17.41 -25.77 -1.35
CA GLY A 257 -18.49 -26.43 -2.07
C GLY A 257 -18.79 -25.82 -3.45
N GLY A 258 -18.08 -24.76 -3.84
CA GLY A 258 -18.27 -24.08 -5.11
C GLY A 258 -19.62 -23.38 -5.23
N GLN A 259 -20.26 -23.00 -4.11
CA GLN A 259 -21.50 -22.24 -4.10
C GLN A 259 -21.21 -20.77 -3.75
N PRO A 260 -22.04 -19.82 -4.22
CA PRO A 260 -21.94 -18.45 -3.78
C PRO A 260 -22.38 -18.35 -2.31
N PRO A 261 -21.57 -17.75 -1.42
CA PRO A 261 -21.98 -17.51 -0.04
C PRO A 261 -23.10 -16.46 0.00
N ASP A 262 -24.03 -16.60 0.96
CA ASP A 262 -25.15 -15.67 1.16
C ASP A 262 -24.67 -14.21 1.29
N GLN A 263 -23.50 -14.02 1.91
CA GLN A 263 -22.81 -12.75 1.97
C GLN A 263 -21.57 -12.78 1.10
N ARG A 264 -21.83 -12.60 -0.18
CA ARG A 264 -20.80 -12.46 -1.18
C ARG A 264 -20.16 -11.09 -1.09
N MET A 265 -18.86 -11.05 -0.80
CA MET A 265 -18.07 -9.84 -0.98
C MET A 265 -17.85 -9.59 -2.47
N LEU A 266 -18.09 -8.36 -2.91
CA LEU A 266 -17.87 -7.98 -4.30
C LEU A 266 -16.36 -7.89 -4.56
N SER A 267 -15.83 -8.74 -5.45
CA SER A 267 -14.40 -8.68 -5.83
C SER A 267 -14.15 -7.63 -6.92
N VAL A 268 -12.89 -7.49 -7.34
CA VAL A 268 -12.53 -6.65 -8.49
C VAL A 268 -13.21 -7.15 -9.78
N VAL A 269 -13.39 -8.47 -9.92
CA VAL A 269 -14.07 -9.06 -11.07
C VAL A 269 -15.58 -8.81 -11.01
N GLY A 270 -16.20 -9.01 -9.85
CA GLY A 270 -17.62 -8.70 -9.66
C GLY A 270 -17.90 -7.21 -9.86
N GLY A 271 -17.02 -6.32 -9.39
CA GLY A 271 -17.11 -4.88 -9.65
C GLY A 271 -17.03 -4.54 -11.13
N ALA A 272 -16.14 -5.19 -11.88
CA ALA A 272 -16.07 -5.06 -13.34
C ALA A 272 -17.37 -5.52 -14.03
N GLN A 273 -17.89 -6.70 -13.65
CA GLN A 273 -19.13 -7.26 -14.20
C GLN A 273 -20.35 -6.35 -13.92
N VAL A 274 -20.45 -5.79 -12.72
CA VAL A 274 -21.49 -4.81 -12.36
C VAL A 274 -21.32 -3.53 -13.17
N THR A 275 -20.08 -3.07 -13.37
CA THR A 275 -19.80 -1.87 -14.18
C THR A 275 -20.23 -2.05 -15.62
N ASP A 276 -19.96 -3.20 -16.24
CA ASP A 276 -20.41 -3.52 -17.61
C ASP A 276 -21.94 -3.44 -17.72
N GLN A 277 -22.67 -4.04 -16.78
CA GLN A 277 -24.14 -3.99 -16.76
C GLN A 277 -24.68 -2.55 -16.60
N LEU A 278 -23.99 -1.70 -15.85
CA LEU A 278 -24.37 -0.30 -15.70
C LEU A 278 -24.08 0.53 -16.96
N LEU A 279 -23.02 0.22 -17.72
CA LEU A 279 -22.69 0.92 -18.96
C LEU A 279 -23.76 0.72 -20.03
N ASP A 280 -24.30 -0.48 -20.15
CA ASP A 280 -25.28 -0.82 -21.17
C ASP A 280 -26.69 -0.29 -20.84
N GLY A 281 -27.02 -0.15 -19.55
CA GLY A 281 -28.36 0.23 -19.11
C GLY A 281 -28.49 1.65 -18.56
N GLN A 282 -27.73 1.97 -17.51
CA GLN A 282 -27.92 3.18 -16.70
C GLN A 282 -26.57 3.76 -16.25
N PRO A 283 -25.79 4.38 -17.17
CA PRO A 283 -24.44 4.85 -16.85
C PRO A 283 -24.41 5.90 -15.75
N GLY A 284 -25.51 6.64 -15.53
CA GLY A 284 -25.64 7.57 -14.40
C GLY A 284 -25.49 6.89 -13.03
N ARG A 285 -25.84 5.60 -12.90
CA ARG A 285 -25.68 4.83 -11.66
C ARG A 285 -24.21 4.54 -11.33
N LEU A 286 -23.27 4.77 -12.25
CA LEU A 286 -21.83 4.74 -11.94
C LEU A 286 -21.45 5.78 -10.88
N LEU A 287 -22.18 6.90 -10.79
CA LEU A 287 -21.99 7.89 -9.73
C LEU A 287 -22.35 7.32 -8.36
N VAL A 288 -23.49 6.63 -8.27
CA VAL A 288 -23.89 5.93 -7.03
C VAL A 288 -22.88 4.86 -6.71
N MET A 289 -22.51 4.01 -7.68
CA MET A 289 -21.50 2.97 -7.49
C MET A 289 -20.18 3.56 -6.96
N ALA A 290 -19.67 4.63 -7.58
CA ALA A 290 -18.48 5.33 -7.10
C ALA A 290 -18.67 5.86 -5.67
N GLY A 291 -19.84 6.39 -5.34
CA GLY A 291 -20.20 6.81 -3.99
C GLY A 291 -20.23 5.66 -2.99
N LEU A 292 -20.79 4.51 -3.35
CA LEU A 292 -20.83 3.29 -2.54
C LEU A 292 -19.40 2.82 -2.24
N PHE A 293 -18.55 2.69 -3.26
CA PHE A 293 -17.16 2.30 -3.07
C PHE A 293 -16.35 3.34 -2.30
N SER A 294 -16.58 4.64 -2.53
CA SER A 294 -15.96 5.71 -1.78
C SER A 294 -16.31 5.60 -0.30
N ALA A 295 -17.61 5.45 0.01
CA ALA A 295 -18.10 5.25 1.37
C ALA A 295 -17.46 4.01 2.00
N SER A 296 -17.51 2.86 1.32
CA SER A 296 -16.91 1.61 1.82
C SER A 296 -15.42 1.73 2.09
N VAL A 297 -14.62 2.35 1.20
CA VAL A 297 -13.19 2.59 1.44
C VAL A 297 -12.99 3.49 2.66
N GLY A 298 -13.81 4.53 2.83
CA GLY A 298 -13.78 5.39 4.02
C GLY A 298 -14.12 4.65 5.31
N ILE A 299 -15.21 3.88 5.31
CA ILE A 299 -15.68 3.10 6.47
C ILE A 299 -14.65 2.04 6.86
N LEU A 300 -14.14 1.27 5.89
CA LEU A 300 -13.12 0.25 6.14
C LEU A 300 -11.86 0.89 6.73
N ASN A 301 -11.39 2.01 6.18
CA ASN A 301 -10.23 2.68 6.74
C ASN A 301 -10.48 3.36 8.09
N LEU A 302 -11.73 3.45 8.60
CA LEU A 302 -12.01 3.86 9.98
C LEU A 302 -11.97 2.70 10.98
N LEU A 303 -11.94 1.44 10.52
CA LEU A 303 -11.91 0.29 11.42
C LEU A 303 -10.65 0.31 12.30
N PRO A 304 -10.75 0.02 13.60
CA PRO A 304 -9.63 0.09 14.55
C PRO A 304 -8.71 -1.13 14.45
N VAL A 305 -8.29 -1.50 13.24
CA VAL A 305 -7.45 -2.66 12.95
C VAL A 305 -6.29 -2.29 12.02
N PRO A 306 -5.04 -2.61 12.37
CA PRO A 306 -3.90 -2.48 11.44
C PRO A 306 -4.09 -3.38 10.20
N PRO A 307 -3.60 -3.00 9.01
CA PRO A 307 -2.83 -1.79 8.69
C PRO A 307 -3.69 -0.57 8.31
N LEU A 308 -5.01 -0.62 8.51
CA LEU A 308 -5.92 0.45 8.12
C LEU A 308 -5.66 1.73 8.94
N ASP A 309 -6.06 2.89 8.41
CA ASP A 309 -5.85 4.19 9.07
C ASP A 309 -6.45 4.22 10.49
N GLY A 310 -7.63 3.62 10.68
CA GLY A 310 -8.30 3.50 11.95
C GLY A 310 -7.50 2.73 12.99
N GLY A 311 -6.64 1.79 12.58
CA GLY A 311 -5.67 1.14 13.47
C GLY A 311 -4.63 2.12 14.01
N HIS A 312 -4.12 3.03 13.17
CA HIS A 312 -3.24 4.12 13.61
C HIS A 312 -3.96 5.13 14.50
N ALA A 313 -5.22 5.46 14.19
CA ALA A 313 -6.06 6.32 15.01
C ALA A 313 -6.29 5.69 16.39
N ALA A 314 -6.62 4.41 16.45
CA ALA A 314 -6.84 3.65 17.68
C ALA A 314 -5.59 3.68 18.58
N VAL A 315 -4.39 3.53 18.00
CA VAL A 315 -3.13 3.67 18.74
C VAL A 315 -2.98 5.07 19.34
N VAL A 316 -3.22 6.14 18.57
CA VAL A 316 -3.13 7.53 19.06
C VAL A 316 -4.16 7.83 20.14
N LEU A 317 -5.38 7.30 20.01
CA LEU A 317 -6.43 7.44 21.00
C LEU A 317 -6.06 6.69 22.28
N ALA A 318 -5.59 5.46 22.17
CA ALA A 318 -5.12 4.66 23.30
C ALA A 318 -3.95 5.35 24.03
N GLU A 319 -2.98 5.90 23.30
CA GLU A 319 -1.90 6.74 23.85
C GLU A 319 -2.45 7.94 24.62
N SER A 320 -3.45 8.63 24.05
CA SER A 320 -4.08 9.81 24.66
C SER A 320 -4.75 9.47 25.99
N VAL A 321 -5.55 8.40 26.01
CA VAL A 321 -6.26 7.92 27.19
C VAL A 321 -5.27 7.46 28.26
N MET A 322 -4.31 6.60 27.90
CA MET A 322 -3.35 6.06 28.86
C MET A 322 -2.41 7.13 29.41
N ALA A 323 -2.02 8.12 28.61
CA ALA A 323 -1.23 9.24 29.09
C ALA A 323 -1.97 10.07 30.13
N ARG A 324 -3.29 10.24 29.96
CA ARG A 324 -4.14 10.95 30.92
C ARG A 324 -4.33 10.13 32.20
N VAL A 325 -4.65 8.85 32.08
CA VAL A 325 -4.86 7.94 33.23
C VAL A 325 -3.57 7.74 34.03
N ARG A 326 -2.44 7.50 33.36
CA ARG A 326 -1.15 7.23 34.02
C ARG A 326 -0.34 8.50 34.33
N ARG A 327 -0.88 9.69 34.05
CA ARG A 327 -0.18 10.99 34.16
C ARG A 327 1.21 11.00 33.48
N ARG A 328 1.35 10.29 32.35
CA ARG A 328 2.58 10.22 31.54
C ARG A 328 2.35 10.86 30.19
N PRO A 329 2.54 12.18 30.05
CA PRO A 329 2.21 12.91 28.82
C PRO A 329 3.02 12.45 27.61
N SER A 330 4.23 11.92 27.82
CA SER A 330 5.13 11.40 26.77
C SER A 330 4.91 9.92 26.40
N LEU A 331 3.89 9.24 26.94
CA LEU A 331 3.63 7.83 26.64
C LEU A 331 3.38 7.61 25.14
N ARG A 332 4.08 6.63 24.58
CA ARG A 332 3.91 6.10 23.22
C ARG A 332 3.80 4.59 23.24
N LEU A 333 2.95 4.04 22.40
CA LEU A 333 2.80 2.60 22.24
C LEU A 333 3.79 2.10 21.19
N ASP A 334 4.39 0.95 21.46
CA ASP A 334 5.26 0.29 20.50
C ASP A 334 4.40 -0.43 19.45
N THR A 335 4.27 0.19 18.28
CA THR A 335 3.49 -0.33 17.16
C THR A 335 4.10 -1.59 16.54
N ARG A 336 5.36 -1.93 16.84
CA ARG A 336 5.99 -3.17 16.37
C ARG A 336 5.23 -4.41 16.84
N ARG A 337 4.63 -4.35 18.03
CA ARG A 337 3.83 -5.45 18.59
C ARG A 337 2.54 -5.72 17.81
N LEU A 338 2.09 -4.75 17.01
CA LEU A 338 0.88 -4.86 16.18
C LEU A 338 1.18 -5.37 14.77
N GLN A 339 2.46 -5.47 14.36
CA GLN A 339 2.85 -5.97 13.05
C GLN A 339 2.33 -7.39 12.73
N PRO A 340 2.41 -8.40 13.63
CA PRO A 340 1.87 -9.72 13.30
C PRO A 340 0.35 -9.69 13.08
N LEU A 341 -0.36 -8.87 13.85
CA LEU A 341 -1.80 -8.66 13.66
C LEU A 341 -2.07 -7.97 12.32
N ALA A 342 -1.30 -6.93 11.97
CA ALA A 342 -1.42 -6.24 10.69
C ALA A 342 -1.21 -7.21 9.51
N LEU A 343 -0.19 -8.08 9.60
CA LEU A 343 0.09 -9.08 8.57
C LEU A 343 -1.05 -10.11 8.47
N ALA A 344 -1.59 -10.55 9.61
CA ALA A 344 -2.73 -11.48 9.63
C ALA A 344 -3.99 -10.86 8.98
N VAL A 345 -4.28 -9.59 9.28
CA VAL A 345 -5.39 -8.85 8.66
C VAL A 345 -5.18 -8.69 7.15
N VAL A 346 -3.97 -8.34 6.70
CA VAL A 346 -3.64 -8.27 5.27
C VAL A 346 -3.83 -9.63 4.60
N ALA A 347 -3.31 -10.70 5.20
CA ALA A 347 -3.46 -12.05 4.68
C ALA A 347 -4.93 -12.47 4.59
N ALA A 348 -5.75 -12.13 5.59
CA ALA A 348 -7.18 -12.38 5.57
C ALA A 348 -7.89 -11.63 4.43
N PHE A 349 -7.63 -10.33 4.25
CA PHE A 349 -8.20 -9.57 3.13
C PHE A 349 -7.75 -10.08 1.76
N LEU A 350 -6.48 -10.48 1.62
CA LEU A 350 -5.97 -11.07 0.38
C LEU A 350 -6.65 -12.41 0.09
N LEU A 351 -6.76 -13.28 1.11
CA LEU A 351 -7.45 -14.56 0.97
C LEU A 351 -8.90 -14.35 0.55
N LEU A 352 -9.63 -13.47 1.26
CA LEU A 352 -11.01 -13.12 0.94
C LEU A 352 -11.16 -12.52 -0.45
N GLY A 353 -10.24 -11.65 -0.88
CA GLY A 353 -10.24 -11.08 -2.21
C GLY A 353 -10.05 -12.14 -3.29
N VAL A 354 -9.13 -13.08 -3.10
CA VAL A 354 -8.87 -14.19 -4.03
C VAL A 354 -10.04 -15.16 -4.06
N THR A 355 -10.60 -15.57 -2.91
CA THR A 355 -11.76 -16.47 -2.86
C THR A 355 -12.99 -15.82 -3.47
N SER A 356 -13.22 -14.53 -3.21
CA SER A 356 -14.34 -13.79 -3.81
C SER A 356 -14.15 -13.65 -5.32
N MET A 357 -12.92 -13.39 -5.79
CA MET A 357 -12.63 -13.36 -7.23
C MET A 357 -12.88 -14.72 -7.89
N TRP A 358 -12.47 -15.82 -7.23
CA TRP A 358 -12.74 -17.17 -7.70
C TRP A 358 -14.24 -17.44 -7.81
N VAL A 359 -15.01 -17.12 -6.76
CA VAL A 359 -16.49 -17.22 -6.77
C VAL A 359 -17.09 -16.36 -7.89
N ASP A 360 -16.56 -15.14 -8.12
CA ASP A 360 -17.07 -14.23 -9.15
C ASP A 360 -16.82 -14.71 -10.58
N VAL A 361 -15.74 -15.46 -10.80
CA VAL A 361 -15.45 -16.11 -12.08
C VAL A 361 -16.38 -17.30 -12.32
N LEU A 362 -16.66 -18.09 -11.27
CA LEU A 362 -17.52 -19.27 -11.39
C LEU A 362 -19.02 -18.93 -11.45
N HIS A 363 -19.42 -17.87 -10.74
CA HIS A 363 -20.82 -17.45 -10.60
C HIS A 363 -20.94 -15.96 -10.92
N PRO A 364 -20.98 -15.55 -12.20
CA PRO A 364 -21.01 -14.15 -12.58
C PRO A 364 -22.08 -13.34 -11.84
N VAL A 365 -21.72 -12.16 -11.35
CA VAL A 365 -22.67 -11.24 -10.70
C VAL A 365 -23.68 -10.78 -11.74
N SER A 366 -24.97 -10.92 -11.45
CA SER A 366 -26.02 -10.28 -12.23
C SER A 366 -26.81 -9.36 -11.31
N LEU A 367 -26.99 -8.10 -11.74
CA LEU A 367 -28.04 -7.25 -11.23
C LEU A 367 -29.34 -7.86 -11.75
N GLY A 368 -30.07 -8.57 -10.89
CA GLY A 368 -31.35 -9.18 -11.26
C GLY A 368 -32.22 -8.17 -12.01
N SER A 369 -32.80 -8.63 -13.12
CA SER A 369 -33.69 -7.84 -14.00
C SER A 369 -34.91 -7.31 -13.26
#